data_AF-A0A545T3Y7-F1
#
_entry.id   AF-A0A545T3Y7-F1
#
_cell.length_a   1.000
_cell.length_b   1.000
_cell.length_c   1.000
_cell.angle_alpha   90.00
_cell.angle_beta   90.00
_cell.angle_gamma   90.00
#
_symmetry.space_group_name_H-M   'P 1'
#
loop_
_entity.id
_entity.type
_entity.pdbx_description
1 polymer ?
#
loop_
_entity_poly.entity_id
_entity_poly.type
_entity_poly.pdbx_seq_one_letter_code
_entity_poly.pdbx_strand_id
1 'polypeptide(L)'
;MKPTYAIAATVLVITLSTSASAAESALDECWAGSDNQLELGDCLRTLKSDVDGSLANSYDEALEAQAEIDDIVGQRQASRTLQRAQKAFELYRDLNCHQDELQAGAGTGSGDFFLGCWIDMTRERIAQLERLLPEPDETLSVVGDWFVDSLNGGKVMPGTRLTLVIESEDRVGGDGGCNRFFGPMELDPVTGPEGSIEIGPLGATRKACGDMIDEQEMRFLNALDSSEQFAITGDKLSLKDGEGSLLVRFSQMQ
;
A
#
# COMPACT_ATOMS: atom_id res chain seq x y z
N MET A 1 -6.81 -42.72 55.90
CA MET A 1 -5.71 -43.22 55.04
C MET A 1 -5.73 -42.41 53.75
N LYS A 2 -4.72 -41.58 53.51
CA LYS A 2 -4.56 -40.82 52.24
C LYS A 2 -3.53 -41.56 51.37
N PRO A 3 -3.72 -41.73 50.06
CA PRO A 3 -2.68 -42.26 49.21
C PRO A 3 -1.70 -41.13 48.87
N THR A 4 -0.42 -41.38 49.11
CA THR A 4 0.72 -40.55 48.73
C THR A 4 1.02 -40.82 47.26
N TYR A 5 0.89 -39.81 46.39
CA TYR A 5 1.42 -39.88 45.02
C TYR A 5 2.80 -39.21 45.01
N ALA A 6 3.83 -39.98 44.65
CA ALA A 6 5.18 -39.47 44.41
C ALA A 6 5.19 -38.70 43.09
N ILE A 7 5.48 -37.39 43.15
CA ILE A 7 5.70 -36.57 41.97
C ILE A 7 7.18 -36.75 41.57
N ALA A 8 7.41 -37.44 40.45
CA ALA A 8 8.72 -37.42 39.80
C ALA A 8 8.93 -36.01 39.21
N ALA A 9 9.91 -35.29 39.74
CA ALA A 9 10.30 -33.99 39.21
C ALA A 9 11.10 -34.18 37.91
N THR A 10 10.41 -34.16 36.77
CA THR A 10 11.06 -34.02 35.47
C THR A 10 11.51 -32.58 35.33
N VAL A 11 12.83 -32.34 35.37
CA VAL A 11 13.40 -31.02 35.07
C VAL A 11 13.22 -30.78 33.56
N LEU A 12 12.21 -29.99 33.20
CA LEU A 12 12.03 -29.47 31.85
C LEU A 12 13.02 -28.32 31.67
N VAL A 13 14.12 -28.56 30.95
CA VAL A 13 15.02 -27.50 30.51
C VAL A 13 14.33 -26.78 29.36
N ILE A 14 13.67 -25.66 29.65
CA ILE A 14 13.16 -24.73 28.64
C ILE A 14 14.37 -23.97 28.11
N THR A 15 14.88 -24.35 26.93
CA THR A 15 15.78 -23.50 26.16
C THR A 15 14.95 -22.33 25.63
N LEU A 16 15.06 -21.16 26.27
CA LEU A 16 14.53 -19.93 25.68
C LEU A 16 15.39 -19.60 24.45
N SER A 17 14.90 -19.95 23.26
CA SER A 17 15.34 -19.35 22.01
C SER A 17 14.83 -17.91 21.99
N THR A 18 15.66 -16.96 22.37
CA THR A 18 15.39 -15.53 22.27
C THR A 18 15.55 -15.07 20.83
N SER A 19 14.45 -15.00 20.09
CA SER A 19 14.36 -14.16 18.91
C SER A 19 12.91 -13.72 18.71
N ALA A 20 12.38 -13.02 19.71
CA ALA A 20 11.39 -12.00 19.45
C ALA A 20 12.18 -10.71 19.27
N SER A 21 12.36 -10.24 18.04
CA SER A 21 12.73 -8.84 17.82
C SER A 21 11.56 -8.02 18.37
N ALA A 22 11.72 -7.43 19.55
CA ALA A 22 10.85 -6.33 19.93
C ALA A 22 10.94 -5.30 18.81
N ALA A 23 9.80 -4.80 18.32
CA ALA A 23 9.82 -3.67 17.42
C ALA A 23 10.66 -2.57 18.08
N GLU A 24 11.63 -2.05 17.35
CA GLU A 24 12.51 -1.00 17.84
C GLU A 24 11.67 0.26 18.15
N SER A 25 11.88 0.88 19.31
CA SER A 25 11.12 2.07 19.68
C SER A 25 11.49 3.24 18.76
N ALA A 26 10.58 4.21 18.58
CA ALA A 26 10.87 5.40 17.78
C ALA A 26 12.09 6.18 18.31
N LEU A 27 12.34 6.12 19.63
CA LEU A 27 13.54 6.69 20.24
C LEU A 27 14.81 5.97 19.79
N ASP A 28 14.82 4.64 19.80
CA ASP A 28 15.96 3.84 19.38
C ASP A 28 16.24 4.01 17.88
N GLU A 29 15.18 4.01 17.06
CA GLU A 29 15.24 4.26 15.61
C GLU A 29 15.90 5.60 15.30
N CYS A 30 15.46 6.68 15.95
CA CYS A 30 16.05 7.99 15.71
C CYS A 30 17.45 8.13 16.32
N TRP A 31 17.75 7.48 17.45
CA TRP A 31 19.09 7.49 18.03
C TRP A 31 20.11 6.77 17.16
N ALA A 32 19.72 5.70 16.45
CA ALA A 32 20.63 4.99 15.54
C ALA A 32 21.23 5.88 14.44
N GLY A 33 20.54 6.96 14.07
CA GLY A 33 20.96 7.92 13.05
C GLY A 33 21.39 9.30 13.56
N SER A 34 21.47 9.52 14.88
CA SER A 34 21.71 10.84 15.46
C SER A 34 23.01 10.89 16.28
N ASP A 35 23.83 11.93 16.09
CA ASP A 35 25.07 12.11 16.85
C ASP A 35 24.83 12.87 18.18
N ASN A 36 23.71 13.59 18.29
CA ASN A 36 23.39 14.42 19.44
C ASN A 36 21.88 14.60 19.62
N GLN A 37 21.51 15.22 20.74
CA GLN A 37 20.11 15.40 21.13
C GLN A 37 19.31 16.33 20.19
N LEU A 38 19.96 17.32 19.57
CA LEU A 38 19.26 18.22 18.65
C LEU A 38 18.81 17.45 17.39
N GLU A 39 19.71 16.65 16.82
CA GLU A 39 19.43 15.76 15.69
C GLU A 39 18.36 14.72 16.02
N LEU A 40 18.42 14.12 17.22
CA LEU A 40 17.36 13.23 17.70
C LEU A 40 15.99 13.93 17.66
N GLY A 41 15.89 15.11 18.25
CA GLY A 41 14.64 15.85 18.31
C GLY A 41 14.09 16.20 16.92
N ASP A 42 14.97 16.51 15.96
CA ASP A 42 14.59 16.77 14.56
C ASP A 42 14.07 15.50 13.87
N CYS A 43 14.73 14.36 14.09
CA CYS A 43 14.25 13.06 13.62
C CYS A 43 12.86 12.74 14.18
N LEU A 44 12.68 12.83 15.50
CA LEU A 44 11.40 12.51 16.15
C LEU A 44 10.26 13.43 15.69
N ARG A 45 10.52 14.71 15.45
CA ARG A 45 9.51 15.64 14.92
C ARG A 45 9.10 15.30 13.49
N THR A 46 10.07 14.96 12.65
CA THR A 46 9.81 14.52 11.27
C THR A 46 9.01 13.23 11.27
N LEU A 47 9.48 12.22 12.00
CA LEU A 47 8.83 10.92 12.10
C LEU A 47 7.41 11.03 12.67
N LYS A 48 7.21 11.90 13.68
CA LYS A 48 5.87 12.19 14.19
C LYS A 48 4.94 12.74 13.09
N SER A 49 5.42 13.64 12.23
CA SER A 49 4.64 14.20 11.13
C SER A 49 4.22 13.12 10.13
N ASP A 50 5.16 12.24 9.76
CA ASP A 50 4.89 11.15 8.81
C ASP A 50 3.89 10.13 9.36
N VAL A 51 4.04 9.78 10.64
CA VAL A 51 3.13 8.85 11.33
C VAL A 51 1.76 9.47 11.58
N ASP A 52 1.65 10.80 11.78
CA ASP A 52 0.36 11.50 11.88
C ASP A 52 -0.38 11.49 10.53
N GLY A 53 0.33 11.71 9.42
CA GLY A 53 -0.23 11.58 8.08
C GLY A 53 -0.69 10.15 7.78
N SER A 54 0.12 9.15 8.14
CA SER A 54 -0.23 7.74 7.99
C SER A 54 -1.46 7.36 8.82
N LEU A 55 -1.56 7.86 10.07
CA LEU A 55 -2.75 7.66 10.91
C LEU A 55 -4.01 8.23 10.28
N ALA A 56 -3.93 9.43 9.69
CA ALA A 56 -5.07 10.07 9.04
C ALA A 56 -5.56 9.22 7.87
N ASN A 57 -4.65 8.79 7.00
CA ASN A 57 -4.99 7.95 5.84
C ASN A 57 -5.62 6.61 6.27
N SER A 58 -4.96 5.84 7.15
CA SER A 58 -5.49 4.55 7.61
C SER A 58 -6.81 4.69 8.36
N TYR A 59 -7.05 5.82 9.04
CA TYR A 59 -8.32 6.08 9.71
C TYR A 59 -9.45 6.37 8.72
N ASP A 60 -9.19 7.16 7.68
CA ASP A 60 -10.17 7.47 6.63
C ASP A 60 -10.56 6.20 5.87
N GLU A 61 -9.59 5.37 5.46
CA GLU A 61 -9.83 4.08 4.80
C GLU A 61 -10.62 3.12 5.70
N ALA A 62 -10.24 2.99 6.98
CA ALA A 62 -10.97 2.16 7.91
C ALA A 62 -12.40 2.66 8.14
N LEU A 63 -12.60 3.98 8.16
CA LEU A 63 -13.92 4.57 8.33
C LEU A 63 -14.83 4.31 7.12
N GLU A 64 -14.27 4.34 5.91
CA GLU A 64 -14.97 3.95 4.68
C GLU A 64 -15.35 2.46 4.70
N ALA A 65 -14.40 1.57 5.03
CA ALA A 65 -14.67 0.14 5.17
C ALA A 65 -15.79 -0.15 6.19
N GLN A 66 -15.81 0.58 7.32
CA GLN A 66 -16.90 0.45 8.29
C GLN A 66 -18.24 1.02 7.79
N ALA A 67 -18.22 2.04 6.92
CA ALA A 67 -19.42 2.60 6.33
C ALA A 67 -20.09 1.61 5.35
N GLU A 68 -19.31 0.81 4.62
CA GLU A 68 -19.84 -0.26 3.78
C GLU A 68 -20.59 -1.33 4.60
N ILE A 69 -20.02 -1.73 5.74
CA ILE A 69 -20.70 -2.63 6.69
C ILE A 69 -22.01 -2.04 7.17
N ASP A 70 -21.99 -0.74 7.52
CA ASP A 70 -23.18 -0.02 7.98
C ASP A 70 -24.29 0.03 6.91
N ASP A 71 -23.92 0.20 5.65
CA ASP A 71 -24.84 0.19 4.51
C ASP A 71 -25.45 -1.20 4.25
N ILE A 72 -24.65 -2.27 4.35
CA ILE A 72 -25.11 -3.66 4.24
C ILE A 72 -26.12 -4.00 5.34
N VAL A 73 -25.82 -3.61 6.58
CA VAL A 73 -26.65 -3.91 7.77
C VAL A 73 -27.82 -2.93 7.90
N GLY A 74 -27.77 -1.77 7.23
CA GLY A 74 -28.76 -0.70 7.32
C GLY A 74 -28.73 0.05 8.66
N GLN A 75 -27.58 0.10 9.34
CA GLN A 75 -27.39 0.78 10.63
C GLN A 75 -26.02 1.45 10.67
N ARG A 76 -25.89 2.67 11.24
CA ARG A 76 -24.59 3.38 11.34
C ARG A 76 -23.80 3.05 12.60
N GLN A 77 -23.71 1.78 12.98
CA GLN A 77 -23.13 1.42 14.28
C GLN A 77 -21.61 1.23 14.22
N ALA A 78 -21.09 0.63 13.15
CA ALA A 78 -19.66 0.35 12.99
C ALA A 78 -18.87 1.65 12.86
N SER A 79 -19.23 2.52 11.90
CA SER A 79 -18.54 3.80 11.67
C SER A 79 -18.56 4.70 12.91
N ARG A 80 -19.71 4.84 13.57
CA ARG A 80 -19.84 5.64 14.82
C ARG A 80 -19.02 5.08 15.97
N THR A 81 -18.90 3.76 16.06
CA THR A 81 -18.09 3.12 17.09
C THR A 81 -16.62 3.39 16.85
N LEU A 82 -16.17 3.26 15.60
CA LEU A 82 -14.79 3.56 15.21
C LEU A 82 -14.43 5.03 15.47
N GLN A 83 -15.28 5.98 15.09
CA GLN A 83 -15.08 7.41 15.36
C GLN A 83 -14.88 7.71 16.86
N ARG A 84 -15.71 7.09 17.71
CA ARG A 84 -15.61 7.27 19.17
C ARG A 84 -14.37 6.60 19.74
N ALA A 85 -14.00 5.43 19.22
CA ALA A 85 -12.78 4.74 19.62
C ALA A 85 -11.54 5.56 19.24
N GLN A 86 -11.49 6.14 18.05
CA GLN A 86 -10.38 6.98 17.59
C GLN A 86 -10.19 8.20 18.49
N LYS A 87 -11.28 8.93 18.79
CA LYS A 87 -11.23 10.08 19.71
C LYS A 87 -10.78 9.69 21.12
N ALA A 88 -11.19 8.53 21.60
CA ALA A 88 -10.76 8.02 22.90
C ALA A 88 -9.27 7.64 22.89
N PHE A 89 -8.79 7.06 21.79
CA PHE A 89 -7.38 6.72 21.59
C PHE A 89 -6.50 7.97 21.63
N GLU A 90 -6.85 9.03 20.90
CA GLU A 90 -6.06 10.28 20.88
C GLU A 90 -5.88 10.84 22.30
N LEU A 91 -6.97 10.94 23.06
CA LEU A 91 -6.90 11.40 24.45
C LEU A 91 -6.04 10.47 25.32
N TYR A 92 -6.21 9.16 25.17
CA TYR A 92 -5.46 8.17 25.94
C TYR A 92 -3.95 8.24 25.64
N ARG A 93 -3.58 8.26 24.35
CA ARG A 93 -2.20 8.39 23.88
C ARG A 93 -1.56 9.65 24.43
N ASP A 94 -2.19 10.80 24.26
CA ASP A 94 -1.59 12.08 24.66
C ASP A 94 -1.38 12.14 26.17
N LEU A 95 -2.34 11.66 26.97
CA LEU A 95 -2.20 11.58 28.43
C LEU A 95 -1.14 10.57 28.87
N ASN A 96 -1.07 9.40 28.21
CA ASN A 96 -0.08 8.37 28.51
C ASN A 96 1.34 8.86 28.19
N CYS A 97 1.54 9.48 27.03
CA CYS A 97 2.87 9.97 26.63
C CYS A 97 3.32 11.18 27.43
N HIS A 98 2.39 12.01 27.90
CA HIS A 98 2.73 13.08 28.85
C HIS A 98 3.16 12.51 30.21
N GLN A 99 2.63 11.36 30.62
CA GLN A 99 3.09 10.66 31.82
C GLN A 99 4.55 10.17 31.66
N ASP A 100 4.96 9.73 30.47
CA ASP A 100 6.35 9.33 30.20
C ASP A 100 7.30 10.53 30.20
N GLU A 101 6.89 11.65 29.60
CA GLU A 101 7.62 12.93 29.67
C GLU A 101 7.83 13.38 31.13
N LEU A 102 6.78 13.32 31.96
CA LEU A 102 6.87 13.68 33.37
C LEU A 102 7.80 12.75 34.17
N GLN A 103 7.84 11.45 33.82
CA GLN A 103 8.76 10.49 34.44
C GLN A 103 10.22 10.71 34.05
N ALA A 104 10.48 11.18 32.83
CA ALA A 104 11.82 11.58 32.40
C ALA A 104 12.34 12.80 33.20
N GLY A 105 11.44 13.56 33.83
CA GLY A 105 11.77 14.68 34.69
C GLY A 105 12.01 15.99 33.93
N ALA A 106 12.35 17.06 34.65
CA ALA A 106 12.57 18.37 34.03
C ALA A 106 13.95 18.43 33.34
N GLY A 107 13.96 18.46 32.01
CA GLY A 107 15.17 18.59 31.20
C GLY A 107 14.84 18.86 29.74
N THR A 108 15.83 19.31 28.96
CA THR A 108 15.66 19.64 27.54
C THR A 108 15.28 18.44 26.67
N GLY A 109 15.42 17.20 27.19
CA GLY A 109 15.04 15.97 26.49
C GLY A 109 13.79 15.27 26.96
N SER A 110 13.08 15.85 27.93
CA SER A 110 11.80 15.28 28.39
C SER A 110 10.78 15.16 27.25
N GLY A 111 10.71 16.16 26.38
CA GLY A 111 9.84 16.15 25.20
C GLY A 111 10.19 15.05 24.18
N ASP A 112 11.43 14.56 24.15
CA ASP A 112 11.82 13.47 23.25
C ASP A 112 11.11 12.16 23.67
N PHE A 113 10.91 11.94 24.98
CA PHE A 113 10.14 10.80 25.49
C PHE A 113 8.64 10.89 25.17
N PHE A 114 8.06 12.09 25.19
CA PHE A 114 6.69 12.31 24.72
C PHE A 114 6.57 11.89 23.24
N LEU A 115 7.48 12.40 22.39
CA LEU A 115 7.44 12.14 20.96
C LEU A 115 7.62 10.65 20.66
N GLY A 116 8.58 9.98 21.30
CA GLY A 116 8.80 8.53 21.16
C GLY A 116 7.55 7.71 21.48
N CYS A 117 6.99 7.89 22.69
CA CYS A 117 5.75 7.22 23.08
C CYS A 117 4.60 7.49 22.10
N TRP A 118 4.46 8.75 21.67
CA TRP A 118 3.38 9.15 20.78
C TRP A 118 3.47 8.43 19.44
N ILE A 119 4.67 8.33 18.88
CA ILE A 119 4.94 7.66 17.61
C ILE A 119 4.64 6.16 17.73
N ASP A 120 5.17 5.50 18.76
CA ASP A 120 5.01 4.06 18.96
C ASP A 120 3.54 3.66 19.15
N MET A 121 2.82 4.36 20.03
CA MET A 121 1.38 4.12 20.22
C MET A 121 0.57 4.41 18.95
N THR A 122 0.99 5.38 18.14
CA THR A 122 0.29 5.71 16.89
C THR A 122 0.55 4.65 15.82
N ARG A 123 1.77 4.11 15.70
CA ARG A 123 2.07 2.96 14.84
C ARG A 123 1.24 1.73 15.22
N GLU A 124 1.09 1.45 16.51
CA GLU A 124 0.21 0.38 16.98
C GLU A 124 -1.26 0.62 16.61
N ARG A 125 -1.70 1.88 16.64
CA ARG A 125 -3.06 2.25 16.24
C ARG A 125 -3.28 2.08 14.74
N ILE A 126 -2.32 2.48 13.91
CA ILE A 126 -2.34 2.26 12.46
C ILE A 126 -2.53 0.76 12.19
N ALA A 127 -1.71 -0.11 12.80
CA ALA A 127 -1.84 -1.56 12.65
C ALA A 127 -3.19 -2.14 13.19
N GLN A 128 -3.88 -1.44 14.09
CA GLN A 128 -5.25 -1.80 14.49
C GLN A 128 -6.28 -1.39 13.43
N LEU A 129 -6.10 -0.23 12.80
CA LEU A 129 -6.98 0.29 11.76
C LEU A 129 -6.85 -0.52 10.47
N GLU A 130 -5.62 -0.89 10.09
CA GLU A 130 -5.33 -1.72 8.90
C GLU A 130 -6.02 -3.10 8.98
N ARG A 131 -6.19 -3.66 10.18
CA ARG A 131 -6.95 -4.90 10.39
C ARG A 131 -8.46 -4.77 10.17
N LEU A 132 -8.97 -3.54 10.06
CA LEU A 132 -10.37 -3.26 9.74
C LEU A 132 -10.60 -3.05 8.24
N LEU A 133 -9.51 -2.93 7.47
CA LEU A 133 -9.59 -2.80 6.02
C LEU A 133 -10.05 -4.14 5.43
N PRO A 134 -10.80 -4.11 4.31
CA PRO A 134 -11.07 -5.33 3.58
C PRO A 134 -9.74 -5.97 3.17
N GLU A 135 -9.67 -7.30 3.22
CA GLU A 135 -8.57 -8.01 2.59
C GLU A 135 -8.53 -7.58 1.11
N PRO A 136 -7.35 -7.26 0.55
CA PRO A 136 -7.26 -6.91 -0.85
C PRO A 136 -7.92 -8.01 -1.68
N ASP A 137 -8.72 -7.61 -2.67
CA ASP A 137 -9.36 -8.57 -3.56
C ASP A 137 -8.27 -9.27 -4.38
N GLU A 138 -7.81 -10.43 -3.92
CA GLU A 138 -6.79 -11.24 -4.62
C GLU A 138 -7.21 -11.66 -6.04
N THR A 139 -8.49 -11.46 -6.41
CA THR A 139 -8.98 -11.69 -7.78
C THR A 139 -8.78 -10.48 -8.70
N LEU A 140 -8.57 -9.30 -8.13
CA LEU A 140 -8.34 -8.07 -8.86
C LEU A 140 -6.85 -7.88 -9.11
N SER A 141 -6.36 -8.50 -10.19
CA SER A 141 -4.96 -8.40 -10.59
C SER A 141 -4.83 -7.66 -11.93
N VAL A 142 -3.83 -6.78 -11.99
CA VAL A 142 -3.34 -6.21 -13.25
C VAL A 142 -2.63 -7.29 -14.09
N VAL A 143 -2.10 -8.34 -13.45
CA VAL A 143 -1.45 -9.49 -14.10
C VAL A 143 -2.47 -10.27 -14.94
N GLY A 144 -2.15 -10.48 -16.21
CA GLY A 144 -3.03 -11.18 -17.13
C GLY A 144 -2.88 -10.76 -18.58
N ASP A 145 -3.75 -11.34 -19.42
CA ASP A 145 -3.84 -11.05 -20.83
C ASP A 145 -4.98 -10.06 -21.11
N TRP A 146 -4.68 -8.99 -21.82
CA TRP A 146 -5.58 -7.86 -22.04
C TRP A 146 -5.68 -7.53 -23.53
N PHE A 147 -6.89 -7.22 -23.99
CA PHE A 147 -7.17 -6.74 -25.34
C PHE A 147 -7.51 -5.25 -25.31
N VAL A 148 -6.98 -4.44 -26.24
CA VAL A 148 -7.25 -3.00 -26.26
C VAL A 148 -8.64 -2.70 -26.82
N ASP A 149 -9.50 -2.08 -26.01
CA ASP A 149 -10.82 -1.59 -26.41
C ASP A 149 -10.72 -0.22 -27.10
N SER A 150 -9.91 0.67 -26.53
CA SER A 150 -9.75 2.05 -27.01
C SER A 150 -8.36 2.59 -26.72
N LEU A 151 -7.87 3.45 -27.63
CA LEU A 151 -6.58 4.11 -27.55
C LEU A 151 -6.78 5.62 -27.71
N ASN A 152 -6.28 6.41 -26.75
CA ASN A 152 -6.42 7.87 -26.64
C ASN A 152 -7.88 8.35 -26.81
N GLY A 153 -8.82 7.64 -26.20
CA GLY A 153 -10.27 7.89 -26.32
C GLY A 153 -10.90 7.53 -27.68
N GLY A 154 -10.11 7.04 -28.64
CA GLY A 154 -10.55 6.59 -29.97
C GLY A 154 -10.67 5.07 -30.10
N LYS A 155 -11.30 4.62 -31.20
CA LYS A 155 -11.40 3.18 -31.53
C LYS A 155 -10.10 2.68 -32.15
N VAL A 156 -9.73 1.44 -31.84
CA VAL A 156 -8.66 0.71 -32.53
C VAL A 156 -9.07 0.43 -33.97
N MET A 157 -8.10 0.49 -34.89
CA MET A 157 -8.33 0.23 -36.31
C MET A 157 -8.82 -1.21 -36.56
N PRO A 158 -9.89 -1.39 -37.36
CA PRO A 158 -10.35 -2.71 -37.75
C PRO A 158 -9.24 -3.54 -38.42
N GLY A 159 -9.19 -4.83 -38.12
CA GLY A 159 -8.21 -5.75 -38.71
C GLY A 159 -6.83 -5.75 -38.04
N THR A 160 -6.62 -4.92 -37.02
CA THR A 160 -5.46 -5.00 -36.12
C THR A 160 -5.87 -5.61 -34.78
N ARG A 161 -4.91 -6.26 -34.09
CA ARG A 161 -5.09 -6.81 -32.75
C ARG A 161 -4.02 -6.23 -31.84
N LEU A 162 -4.42 -5.33 -30.96
CA LEU A 162 -3.56 -4.79 -29.92
C LEU A 162 -3.79 -5.55 -28.62
N THR A 163 -2.71 -5.97 -27.97
CA THR A 163 -2.77 -6.72 -26.72
C THR A 163 -1.72 -6.22 -25.74
N LEU A 164 -2.01 -6.38 -24.46
CA LEU A 164 -1.07 -6.18 -23.36
C LEU A 164 -1.07 -7.46 -22.54
N VAL A 165 0.11 -8.01 -22.31
CA VAL A 165 0.37 -9.17 -21.47
C VAL A 165 1.20 -8.68 -20.31
N ILE A 166 0.67 -8.82 -19.10
CA ILE A 166 1.36 -8.49 -17.86
C ILE A 166 1.70 -9.84 -17.24
N GLU A 167 2.95 -10.26 -17.38
CA GLU A 167 3.39 -11.60 -16.95
C GLU A 167 3.60 -11.68 -15.44
N SER A 168 4.07 -10.57 -14.87
CA SER A 168 4.41 -10.36 -13.47
C SER A 168 4.46 -8.85 -13.21
N GLU A 169 4.60 -8.45 -11.95
CA GLU A 169 4.63 -7.04 -11.54
C GLU A 169 5.84 -6.25 -12.10
N ASP A 170 6.82 -6.94 -12.69
CA ASP A 170 8.06 -6.36 -13.20
C ASP A 170 8.16 -6.34 -14.74
N ARG A 171 7.17 -6.88 -15.46
CA ARG A 171 7.32 -7.12 -16.90
C ARG A 171 6.01 -7.10 -17.68
N VAL A 172 6.07 -6.43 -18.83
CA VAL A 172 4.99 -6.37 -19.81
C VAL A 172 5.46 -6.80 -21.20
N GLY A 173 4.51 -7.20 -22.03
CA GLY A 173 4.70 -7.41 -23.45
C GLY A 173 3.38 -7.47 -24.18
N GLY A 174 3.41 -7.86 -25.46
CA GLY A 174 2.19 -8.04 -26.23
C GLY A 174 2.39 -7.85 -27.72
N ASP A 175 1.28 -7.62 -28.41
CA ASP A 175 1.20 -7.34 -29.84
C ASP A 175 0.73 -5.89 -30.05
N GLY A 176 1.56 -5.08 -30.71
CA GLY A 176 1.29 -3.69 -31.09
C GLY A 176 0.52 -3.55 -32.41
N GLY A 177 0.01 -4.67 -32.95
CA GLY A 177 -0.74 -4.74 -34.20
C GLY A 177 0.12 -5.05 -35.42
N CYS A 178 1.41 -4.70 -35.38
CA CYS A 178 2.40 -5.09 -36.39
C CYS A 178 3.56 -5.89 -35.79
N ASN A 179 4.12 -5.35 -34.72
CA ASN A 179 5.26 -5.85 -34.00
C ASN A 179 4.86 -6.35 -32.61
N ARG A 180 5.65 -7.31 -32.12
CA ARG A 180 5.58 -7.67 -30.71
C ARG A 180 6.46 -6.71 -29.92
N PHE A 181 5.99 -6.33 -28.75
CA PHE A 181 6.72 -5.49 -27.81
C PHE A 181 6.94 -6.21 -26.48
N PHE A 182 7.91 -5.73 -25.73
CA PHE A 182 8.26 -6.19 -24.39
C PHE A 182 9.03 -5.09 -23.64
N GLY A 183 8.94 -5.06 -22.33
CA GLY A 183 9.70 -4.13 -21.51
C GLY A 183 9.51 -4.37 -20.01
N PRO A 184 10.33 -3.69 -19.19
CA PRO A 184 10.14 -3.68 -17.74
C PRO A 184 8.90 -2.88 -17.37
N MET A 185 8.35 -3.16 -16.21
CA MET A 185 7.29 -2.40 -15.58
C MET A 185 7.57 -2.32 -14.08
N GLU A 186 7.09 -1.29 -13.42
CA GLU A 186 7.01 -1.21 -11.98
C GLU A 186 5.56 -0.92 -11.60
N LEU A 187 5.04 -1.67 -10.64
CA LEU A 187 3.73 -1.46 -10.03
C LEU A 187 3.92 -1.18 -8.55
N ASP A 188 3.24 -0.16 -8.04
CA ASP A 188 3.09 0.04 -6.61
C ASP A 188 2.19 -1.08 -6.05
N PRO A 189 2.56 -1.75 -4.94
CA PRO A 189 1.81 -2.87 -4.36
C PRO A 189 0.30 -2.66 -4.43
N VAL A 190 -0.34 -3.49 -5.26
CA VAL A 190 -1.76 -3.43 -5.59
C VAL A 190 -2.58 -3.84 -4.37
N THR A 191 -2.92 -2.88 -3.53
CA THR A 191 -3.87 -3.07 -2.41
C THR A 191 -5.31 -2.74 -2.82
N GLY A 192 -5.53 -2.25 -4.04
CA GLY A 192 -6.84 -1.75 -4.47
C GLY A 192 -7.08 -1.68 -5.98
N PRO A 193 -8.25 -1.16 -6.39
CA PRO A 193 -8.68 -1.08 -7.79
C PRO A 193 -7.96 -0.03 -8.62
N GLU A 194 -7.06 0.75 -8.03
CA GLU A 194 -6.28 1.78 -8.71
C GLU A 194 -4.93 1.96 -8.02
N GLY A 195 -3.95 2.50 -8.74
CA GLY A 195 -2.60 2.70 -8.23
C GLY A 195 -1.67 3.30 -9.27
N SER A 196 -0.40 3.42 -8.92
CA SER A 196 0.64 3.88 -9.85
C SER A 196 1.22 2.72 -10.65
N ILE A 197 1.58 3.00 -11.90
CA ILE A 197 2.23 2.08 -12.82
C ILE A 197 3.26 2.85 -13.60
N GLU A 198 4.46 2.30 -13.74
CA GLU A 198 5.48 2.83 -14.65
C GLU A 198 5.85 1.73 -15.65
N ILE A 199 5.61 1.98 -16.93
CA ILE A 199 6.07 1.08 -17.99
C ILE A 199 7.40 1.65 -18.49
N GLY A 200 8.48 0.93 -18.18
CA GLY A 200 9.81 1.35 -18.59
C GLY A 200 10.06 1.15 -20.09
N PRO A 201 11.28 1.42 -20.57
CA PRO A 201 11.57 1.49 -22.00
C PRO A 201 11.15 0.23 -22.78
N LEU A 202 10.22 0.40 -23.71
CA LEU A 202 9.70 -0.71 -24.52
C LEU A 202 10.60 -1.03 -25.72
N GLY A 203 10.94 -2.31 -25.87
CA GLY A 203 11.52 -2.86 -27.08
C GLY A 203 10.44 -3.45 -27.99
N ALA A 204 10.60 -3.33 -29.31
CA ALA A 204 9.70 -3.94 -30.30
C ALA A 204 10.45 -4.59 -31.46
N THR A 205 9.83 -5.60 -32.09
CA THR A 205 10.33 -6.14 -33.36
C THR A 205 10.23 -5.10 -34.49
N ARG A 206 10.86 -5.34 -35.65
CA ARG A 206 10.89 -4.38 -36.78
C ARG A 206 10.32 -4.97 -38.07
N LYS A 207 9.02 -5.19 -38.10
CA LYS A 207 8.22 -5.46 -39.29
C LYS A 207 7.58 -4.16 -39.76
N ALA A 208 7.33 -4.07 -41.06
CA ALA A 208 6.56 -2.98 -41.67
C ALA A 208 5.20 -3.54 -42.10
N CYS A 209 4.12 -2.94 -41.61
CA CYS A 209 2.75 -3.35 -41.92
C CYS A 209 1.99 -2.27 -42.70
N GLY A 210 2.64 -1.13 -42.96
CA GLY A 210 2.12 0.01 -43.71
C GLY A 210 1.77 1.18 -42.80
N ASP A 211 1.88 2.39 -43.35
CA ASP A 211 1.89 3.65 -42.59
C ASP A 211 0.80 3.74 -41.50
N MET A 212 -0.44 3.37 -41.82
CA MET A 212 -1.54 3.46 -40.86
C MET A 212 -1.39 2.52 -39.66
N ILE A 213 -0.93 1.28 -39.89
CA ILE A 213 -0.74 0.28 -38.83
C ILE A 213 0.48 0.65 -38.00
N ASP A 214 1.55 1.05 -38.67
CA ASP A 214 2.79 1.48 -38.02
C ASP A 214 2.55 2.74 -37.15
N GLU A 215 1.74 3.69 -37.61
CA GLU A 215 1.32 4.85 -36.80
C GLU A 215 0.47 4.48 -35.59
N GLN A 216 -0.45 3.52 -35.71
CA GLN A 216 -1.23 3.07 -34.56
C GLN A 216 -0.37 2.36 -33.53
N GLU A 217 0.56 1.51 -33.98
CA GLU A 217 1.53 0.86 -33.10
C GLU A 217 2.33 1.89 -32.32
N MET A 218 2.89 2.91 -32.98
CA MET A 218 3.62 3.99 -32.30
C MET A 218 2.74 4.71 -31.28
N ARG A 219 1.49 5.03 -31.61
CA ARG A 219 0.56 5.67 -30.65
C ARG A 219 0.29 4.78 -29.45
N PHE A 220 0.16 3.47 -29.65
CA PHE A 220 -0.07 2.52 -28.57
C PHE A 220 1.15 2.40 -27.66
N LEU A 221 2.34 2.21 -28.22
CA LEU A 221 3.57 2.12 -27.42
C LEU A 221 3.85 3.43 -26.65
N ASN A 222 3.61 4.59 -27.26
CA ASN A 222 3.72 5.87 -26.56
C ASN A 222 2.69 6.01 -25.42
N ALA A 223 1.47 5.51 -25.63
CA ALA A 223 0.45 5.54 -24.59
C ALA A 223 0.81 4.64 -23.40
N LEU A 224 1.44 3.49 -23.65
CA LEU A 224 1.99 2.65 -22.59
C LEU A 224 3.15 3.35 -21.84
N ASP A 225 4.11 3.91 -22.58
CA ASP A 225 5.27 4.63 -22.03
C ASP A 225 4.88 5.87 -21.21
N SER A 226 3.76 6.52 -21.54
CA SER A 226 3.22 7.67 -20.80
C SER A 226 2.22 7.31 -19.68
N SER A 227 2.02 6.03 -19.41
CA SER A 227 1.12 5.59 -18.33
C SER A 227 1.79 5.76 -16.98
N GLU A 228 1.12 6.46 -16.06
CA GLU A 228 1.58 6.68 -14.68
C GLU A 228 0.57 6.12 -13.65
N GLN A 229 -0.67 5.87 -14.08
CA GLN A 229 -1.75 5.40 -13.21
C GLN A 229 -2.53 4.26 -13.89
N PHE A 230 -2.97 3.27 -13.10
CA PHE A 230 -3.89 2.23 -13.53
C PHE A 230 -5.20 2.29 -12.73
N ALA A 231 -6.27 1.76 -13.33
CA ALA A 231 -7.52 1.46 -12.64
C ALA A 231 -8.18 0.20 -13.22
N ILE A 232 -8.62 -0.70 -12.36
CA ILE A 232 -9.41 -1.89 -12.68
C ILE A 232 -10.86 -1.68 -12.26
N THR A 233 -11.79 -2.00 -13.15
CA THR A 233 -13.23 -2.03 -12.83
C THR A 233 -13.87 -3.22 -13.53
N GLY A 234 -14.14 -4.28 -12.77
CA GLY A 234 -14.62 -5.54 -13.32
C GLY A 234 -13.57 -6.19 -14.24
N ASP A 235 -13.93 -6.43 -15.50
CA ASP A 235 -13.06 -7.01 -16.53
C ASP A 235 -12.27 -5.96 -17.34
N LYS A 236 -12.21 -4.71 -16.86
CA LYS A 236 -11.57 -3.59 -17.55
C LYS A 236 -10.35 -3.10 -16.82
N LEU A 237 -9.27 -2.91 -17.57
CA LEU A 237 -8.09 -2.16 -17.15
C LEU A 237 -8.07 -0.81 -17.88
N SER A 238 -7.76 0.27 -17.18
CA SER A 238 -7.55 1.59 -17.75
C SER A 238 -6.18 2.10 -17.35
N LEU A 239 -5.41 2.58 -18.32
CA LEU A 239 -4.15 3.28 -18.07
C LEU A 239 -4.31 4.76 -18.37
N LYS A 240 -3.78 5.60 -17.49
CA LYS A 240 -3.89 7.06 -17.53
C LYS A 240 -2.51 7.71 -17.37
N ASP A 241 -2.39 8.95 -17.85
CA ASP A 241 -1.24 9.80 -17.56
C ASP A 241 -1.27 10.37 -16.13
N GLY A 242 -0.21 11.10 -15.74
CA GLY A 242 -0.11 11.76 -14.44
C GLY A 242 -1.20 12.80 -14.16
N GLU A 243 -1.86 13.32 -15.19
CA GLU A 243 -2.99 14.26 -15.07
C GLU A 243 -4.35 13.53 -14.95
N GLY A 244 -4.38 12.20 -15.06
CA GLY A 244 -5.56 11.35 -14.97
C GLY A 244 -6.33 11.21 -16.29
N SER A 245 -5.77 11.64 -17.42
CA SER A 245 -6.38 11.46 -18.74
C SER A 245 -6.25 10.02 -19.22
N LEU A 246 -7.33 9.46 -19.76
CA LEU A 246 -7.34 8.07 -20.26
C LEU A 246 -6.49 7.92 -21.53
N LEU A 247 -5.42 7.12 -21.44
CA LEU A 247 -4.55 6.77 -22.56
C LEU A 247 -4.99 5.48 -23.25
N VAL A 248 -5.24 4.42 -22.47
CA VAL A 248 -5.65 3.13 -23.03
C VAL A 248 -6.70 2.47 -22.14
N ARG A 249 -7.70 1.85 -22.75
CA ARG A 249 -8.65 0.97 -22.06
C ARG A 249 -8.55 -0.43 -22.64
N PHE A 250 -8.58 -1.42 -21.77
CA PHE A 250 -8.51 -2.82 -22.11
C PHE A 250 -9.70 -3.61 -21.55
N SER A 251 -9.95 -4.76 -22.18
CA SER A 251 -10.77 -5.86 -21.65
C SER A 251 -9.88 -7.04 -21.32
N GLN A 252 -10.14 -7.73 -20.21
CA GLN A 252 -9.48 -9.00 -19.91
C GLN A 252 -9.80 -10.03 -21.00
N MET A 253 -8.80 -10.78 -21.43
CA MET A 253 -8.97 -11.89 -22.35
C MET A 253 -9.42 -13.12 -21.56
N GLN A 254 -10.64 -13.61 -21.86
CA GLN A 254 -11.17 -14.86 -21.32
C GLN A 254 -10.55 -16.09 -21.99
#